data_AF-A0A401ZPF3-F1
#
_entry.id   AF-A0A401ZPF3-F1
#
_cell.length_a   1.000
_cell.length_b   1.000
_cell.length_c   1.000
_cell.angle_alpha   90.00
_cell.angle_beta   90.00
_cell.angle_gamma   90.00
#
_symmetry.space_group_name_H-M   'P 1'
#
loop_
_entity.id
_entity.type
_entity.pdbx_description
1 polymer ?
#
loop_
_entity_poly.entity_id
_entity_poly.type
_entity_poly.pdbx_seq_one_letter_code
_entity_poly.pdbx_strand_id
1 'polypeptide(L)'
;MVKKYSMQHYQDHIDLEGNEEEAPARWEPIRRPEVRVKQTKKSSYESNADVQRWLKEQGIDVNQPTVFNPTFLSSQRDAPWILSSLTPLYEQKLILDILHVVKSGKEATVFCCSGHPDTGRQYLAVKVYRPRMFRSLKNDADYRNNRTQRDEQGQVAHSENRLRGVARKTARGHAARVQSWIEYEFDTQLRLFQAGVHVPRPLAYVGNAVLMDYVGSEGNAAPLLRDVRLAEHEVQPLFDRLLADIELCLAHGRIHGDLSEYNILYWQGDVTIIDFAQAVDTIHDEVFPIFARDVARVCQYFTRYGLERDAEQLAAQLWTRHLGGRVEDIVL
;
A
#
# COMPACT_ATOMS: atom_id res chain seq x y z
N MET A 1 -9.45 -22.89 4.99
CA MET A 1 -10.88 -23.21 4.72
C MET A 1 -11.60 -21.87 4.55
N VAL A 2 -11.83 -21.40 3.32
CA VAL A 2 -12.36 -20.05 3.06
C VAL A 2 -13.63 -20.18 2.21
N LYS A 3 -14.74 -19.61 2.70
CA LYS A 3 -16.08 -19.68 2.10
C LYS A 3 -16.25 -18.60 1.03
N LYS A 4 -16.75 -18.97 -0.15
CA LYS A 4 -17.13 -18.08 -1.27
C LYS A 4 -18.64 -17.81 -1.25
N TYR A 5 -19.05 -16.61 -1.66
CA TYR A 5 -20.44 -16.24 -1.98
C TYR A 5 -20.49 -15.64 -3.40
N SER A 6 -21.60 -15.85 -4.13
CA SER A 6 -21.76 -15.62 -5.58
C SER A 6 -23.04 -14.84 -5.90
N MET A 7 -23.00 -13.94 -6.90
CA MET A 7 -24.04 -13.55 -7.88
C MET A 7 -23.43 -12.47 -8.82
N GLN A 8 -23.37 -12.56 -10.15
CA GLN A 8 -24.36 -12.63 -11.25
C GLN A 8 -24.90 -11.28 -11.78
N HIS A 9 -24.39 -10.92 -12.97
CA HIS A 9 -24.93 -10.21 -14.15
C HIS A 9 -25.76 -8.92 -14.03
N TYR A 10 -25.40 -7.91 -14.82
CA TYR A 10 -26.32 -7.20 -15.74
C TYR A 10 -25.52 -6.48 -16.86
N GLN A 11 -26.03 -6.57 -18.09
CA GLN A 11 -25.59 -5.92 -19.33
C GLN A 11 -26.65 -4.90 -19.76
N ASP A 12 -26.28 -3.93 -20.62
CA ASP A 12 -27.05 -3.27 -21.70
C ASP A 12 -26.47 -1.86 -21.98
N HIS A 13 -25.84 -1.60 -23.14
CA HIS A 13 -26.38 -1.14 -24.45
C HIS A 13 -26.93 0.29 -24.46
N ILE A 14 -26.28 1.24 -25.19
CA ILE A 14 -26.93 2.33 -25.98
C ILE A 14 -26.03 2.75 -27.17
N ASP A 15 -26.70 2.96 -28.31
CA ASP A 15 -26.27 3.23 -29.68
C ASP A 15 -25.80 4.66 -30.02
N LEU A 16 -25.21 4.76 -31.22
CA LEU A 16 -24.63 5.91 -31.92
C LEU A 16 -25.66 6.66 -32.79
N GLU A 17 -25.55 7.99 -32.83
CA GLU A 17 -25.86 8.94 -33.93
C GLU A 17 -25.43 10.34 -33.39
N GLY A 18 -24.66 11.24 -34.02
CA GLY A 18 -24.24 11.47 -35.39
C GLY A 18 -24.43 12.97 -35.69
N ASN A 19 -23.41 13.82 -35.48
CA ASN A 19 -23.32 15.12 -36.15
C ASN A 19 -21.87 15.61 -36.26
N GLU A 20 -21.45 15.89 -37.50
CA GLU A 20 -20.11 16.34 -37.89
C GLU A 20 -20.03 17.86 -37.83
N GLU A 21 -19.16 18.40 -36.97
CA GLU A 21 -18.69 19.79 -37.07
C GLU A 21 -17.19 19.88 -36.68
N GLU A 22 -16.40 20.34 -37.66
CA GLU A 22 -15.07 20.96 -37.60
C GLU A 22 -13.95 20.30 -36.75
N ALA A 23 -13.00 19.66 -37.44
CA ALA A 23 -11.76 19.14 -36.86
C ALA A 23 -10.77 20.28 -36.48
N PRO A 24 -10.34 20.41 -35.21
CA PRO A 24 -9.26 21.32 -34.85
C PRO A 24 -7.88 20.75 -35.21
N ALA A 25 -6.97 21.68 -35.52
CA ALA A 25 -5.63 21.46 -36.07
C ALA A 25 -4.78 20.40 -35.35
N ARG A 26 -4.04 19.64 -36.18
CA ARG A 26 -3.06 18.62 -35.79
C ARG A 26 -2.01 19.21 -34.84
N TRP A 27 -2.00 18.74 -33.60
CA TRP A 27 -0.98 19.06 -32.60
C TRP A 27 0.31 18.32 -32.94
N GLU A 28 1.40 19.03 -33.24
CA GLU A 28 2.74 18.45 -33.41
C GLU A 28 3.57 18.63 -32.12
N PRO A 29 4.19 17.56 -31.56
CA PRO A 29 5.00 17.69 -30.36
C PRO A 29 6.30 18.44 -30.63
N ILE A 30 6.60 19.43 -29.77
CA ILE A 30 7.87 20.16 -29.74
C ILE A 30 9.03 19.17 -29.47
N ARG A 31 9.94 19.01 -30.43
CA ARG A 31 11.15 18.19 -30.27
C ARG A 31 12.16 18.90 -29.36
N ARG A 32 12.34 18.38 -28.14
CA ARG A 32 13.47 18.77 -27.28
C ARG A 32 14.76 18.13 -27.81
N PRO A 33 15.92 18.84 -27.79
CA PRO A 33 17.19 18.23 -28.15
C PRO A 33 17.52 17.08 -27.18
N GLU A 34 17.96 15.95 -27.72
CA GLU A 34 18.39 14.78 -26.95
C GLU A 34 19.57 15.16 -26.04
N VAL A 35 19.29 15.37 -24.76
CA VAL A 35 20.33 15.26 -23.74
C VAL A 35 20.67 13.79 -23.64
N ARG A 36 21.78 13.37 -24.25
CA ARG A 36 22.41 12.07 -23.99
C ARG A 36 22.80 12.00 -22.51
N VAL A 37 21.87 11.57 -21.67
CA VAL A 37 22.20 11.04 -20.35
C VAL A 37 22.99 9.77 -20.62
N LYS A 38 24.29 9.79 -20.28
CA LYS A 38 25.11 8.57 -20.26
C LYS A 38 24.38 7.53 -19.42
N GLN A 39 23.75 6.56 -20.07
CA GLN A 39 23.24 5.36 -19.42
C GLN A 39 24.46 4.67 -18.82
N THR A 40 24.66 4.83 -17.52
CA THR A 40 25.58 4.01 -16.77
C THR A 40 25.06 2.57 -16.91
N LYS A 41 25.82 1.72 -17.60
CA LYS A 41 25.58 0.28 -17.67
C LYS A 41 25.53 -0.26 -16.23
N LYS A 42 24.34 -0.31 -15.64
CA LYS A 42 24.11 -1.06 -14.41
C LYS A 42 24.16 -2.53 -14.79
N SER A 43 25.14 -3.24 -14.24
CA SER A 43 25.31 -4.69 -14.31
C SER A 43 23.98 -5.41 -14.07
N SER A 44 23.75 -6.54 -14.76
CA SER A 44 22.53 -7.35 -14.58
C SER A 44 22.29 -7.62 -13.10
N TYR A 45 21.08 -7.32 -12.63
CA TYR A 45 20.71 -7.44 -11.22
C TYR A 45 20.62 -8.91 -10.76
N GLU A 46 20.61 -9.86 -11.70
CA GLU A 46 20.80 -11.29 -11.48
C GLU A 46 22.15 -11.66 -10.85
N SER A 47 23.17 -10.81 -11.02
CA SER A 47 24.46 -10.98 -10.33
C SER A 47 24.46 -10.44 -8.90
N ASN A 48 23.34 -9.83 -8.45
CA ASN A 48 23.20 -9.37 -7.08
C ASN A 48 23.03 -10.57 -6.15
N ALA A 49 24.10 -10.88 -5.40
CA ALA A 49 24.17 -12.02 -4.49
C ALA A 49 22.99 -12.09 -3.50
N ASP A 50 22.40 -10.95 -3.13
CA ASP A 50 21.29 -10.90 -2.18
C ASP A 50 19.97 -11.40 -2.78
N VAL A 51 19.77 -11.23 -4.09
CA VAL A 51 18.56 -11.68 -4.81
C VAL A 51 18.61 -13.19 -5.01
N GLN A 52 19.76 -13.69 -5.47
CA GLN A 52 20.00 -15.13 -5.63
C GLN A 52 19.89 -15.87 -4.30
N ARG A 53 20.38 -15.24 -3.23
CA ARG A 53 20.26 -15.77 -1.88
C ARG A 53 18.79 -15.83 -1.42
N TRP A 54 18.00 -14.80 -1.63
CA TRP A 54 16.59 -14.78 -1.24
C TRP A 54 15.76 -15.83 -2.01
N LEU A 55 15.94 -15.94 -3.32
CA LEU A 55 15.26 -16.95 -4.15
C LEU A 55 15.57 -18.37 -3.66
N LYS A 56 16.85 -18.65 -3.39
CA LYS A 56 17.30 -19.93 -2.83
C LYS A 56 16.77 -20.20 -1.42
N GLU A 57 16.63 -19.16 -0.59
CA GLU A 57 16.10 -19.25 0.77
C GLU A 57 14.59 -19.55 0.81
N GLN A 58 13.84 -19.12 -0.22
CA GLN A 58 12.42 -19.44 -0.38
C GLN A 58 12.17 -20.79 -1.09
N GLY A 59 13.23 -21.51 -1.48
CA GLY A 59 13.10 -22.77 -2.22
C GLY A 59 12.60 -22.60 -3.65
N ILE A 60 12.72 -21.39 -4.20
CA ILE A 60 12.23 -21.05 -5.54
C ILE A 60 13.33 -21.37 -6.56
N ASP A 61 13.07 -22.36 -7.42
CA ASP A 61 13.93 -22.67 -8.56
C ASP A 61 13.57 -21.77 -9.75
N VAL A 62 14.40 -20.75 -10.00
CA VAL A 62 14.24 -19.82 -11.13
C VAL A 62 14.41 -20.48 -12.50
N ASN A 63 14.93 -21.71 -12.57
CA ASN A 63 15.15 -22.44 -13.82
C ASN A 63 14.04 -23.45 -14.14
N GLN A 64 13.01 -23.59 -13.31
CA GLN A 64 11.84 -24.39 -13.66
C GLN A 64 10.92 -23.60 -14.60
N PRO A 65 10.44 -24.21 -15.71
CA PRO A 65 9.46 -23.57 -16.57
C PRO A 65 8.17 -23.33 -15.77
N THR A 66 7.82 -22.07 -15.56
CA THR A 66 6.60 -21.68 -14.87
C THR A 66 5.43 -21.69 -15.86
N VAL A 67 4.29 -22.27 -15.47
CA VAL A 67 3.05 -22.24 -16.27
C VAL A 67 2.50 -20.81 -16.37
N PHE A 68 2.83 -19.97 -15.39
CA PHE A 68 2.50 -18.56 -15.36
C PHE A 68 3.55 -17.74 -16.13
N ASN A 69 3.23 -17.36 -17.37
CA ASN A 69 4.09 -16.52 -18.22
C ASN A 69 3.36 -15.21 -18.63
N PRO A 70 3.20 -14.26 -17.70
CA PRO A 70 2.53 -13.00 -17.93
C PRO A 70 3.17 -12.21 -19.07
N THR A 71 2.35 -11.77 -20.02
CA THR A 71 2.79 -11.14 -21.28
C THR A 71 3.66 -9.91 -21.02
N PHE A 72 3.29 -9.12 -20.00
CA PHE A 72 4.00 -7.90 -19.60
C PHE A 72 5.44 -8.13 -19.12
N LEU A 73 5.74 -9.29 -18.54
CA LEU A 73 7.06 -9.60 -17.99
C LEU A 73 7.99 -10.28 -19.01
N SER A 74 7.47 -10.77 -20.14
CA SER A 74 8.27 -11.45 -21.16
C SER A 74 9.48 -10.66 -21.66
N SER A 75 9.43 -9.33 -21.59
CA SER A 75 10.51 -8.41 -21.98
C SER A 75 11.22 -7.71 -20.81
N GLN A 76 10.89 -8.03 -19.56
CA GLN A 76 11.43 -7.33 -18.38
C GLN A 76 12.57 -8.10 -17.71
N ARG A 77 13.67 -7.40 -17.42
CA ARG A 77 14.85 -8.00 -16.77
C ARG A 77 14.61 -8.43 -15.31
N ASP A 78 13.61 -7.88 -14.65
CA ASP A 78 13.25 -8.21 -13.25
C ASP A 78 12.19 -9.33 -13.18
N ALA A 79 11.78 -9.90 -14.33
CA ALA A 79 10.71 -10.87 -14.44
C ALA A 79 10.85 -12.09 -13.50
N PRO A 80 12.01 -12.78 -13.39
CA PRO A 80 12.09 -14.01 -12.60
C PRO A 80 11.72 -13.81 -11.11
N TRP A 81 12.11 -12.68 -10.52
CA TRP A 81 11.76 -12.36 -9.13
C TRP A 81 10.28 -11.99 -8.99
N ILE A 82 9.75 -11.15 -9.89
CA ILE A 82 8.33 -10.78 -9.86
C ILE A 82 7.45 -12.03 -10.03
N LEU A 83 7.82 -12.91 -10.98
CA LEU A 83 7.16 -14.19 -11.20
C LEU A 83 7.18 -15.04 -9.94
N SER A 84 8.34 -15.18 -9.30
CA SER A 84 8.46 -15.97 -8.06
C SER A 84 7.50 -15.52 -6.94
N SER A 85 7.28 -14.22 -6.81
CA SER A 85 6.37 -13.64 -5.81
C SER A 85 4.89 -13.81 -6.19
N LEU A 86 4.58 -13.94 -7.48
CA LEU A 86 3.20 -13.90 -8.01
C LEU A 86 2.67 -15.26 -8.45
N THR A 87 3.55 -16.22 -8.78
CA THR A 87 3.17 -17.59 -9.14
C THR A 87 2.22 -18.22 -8.10
N PRO A 88 2.43 -18.09 -6.78
CA PRO A 88 1.49 -18.65 -5.81
C PRO A 88 0.09 -18.04 -5.89
N LEU A 89 -0.03 -16.75 -6.23
CA LEU A 89 -1.34 -16.09 -6.41
C LEU A 89 -2.06 -16.60 -7.66
N TYR A 90 -1.30 -16.90 -8.73
CA TYR A 90 -1.82 -17.55 -9.92
C TYR A 90 -2.27 -18.99 -9.64
N GLU A 91 -1.43 -19.80 -8.99
CA GLU A 91 -1.73 -21.20 -8.63
C GLU A 91 -2.96 -21.31 -7.73
N GLN A 92 -3.17 -20.34 -6.83
CA GLN A 92 -4.36 -20.25 -5.98
C GLN A 92 -5.60 -19.70 -6.69
N LYS A 93 -5.52 -19.43 -8.00
CA LYS A 93 -6.61 -18.86 -8.80
C LYS A 93 -7.10 -17.52 -8.25
N LEU A 94 -6.17 -16.65 -7.84
CA LEU A 94 -6.46 -15.28 -7.43
C LEU A 94 -6.23 -14.28 -8.57
N ILE A 95 -5.16 -14.48 -9.34
CA ILE A 95 -4.83 -13.66 -10.52
C ILE A 95 -4.68 -14.53 -11.76
N LEU A 96 -4.87 -13.93 -12.94
CA LEU A 96 -4.67 -14.57 -14.25
C LEU A 96 -3.45 -14.04 -15.00
N ASP A 97 -3.21 -12.74 -14.95
CA ASP A 97 -2.10 -12.08 -15.66
C ASP A 97 -1.69 -10.79 -14.93
N ILE A 98 -0.51 -10.26 -15.27
CA ILE A 98 -0.02 -8.94 -14.87
C ILE A 98 -0.18 -8.02 -16.07
N LEU A 99 -0.97 -6.96 -15.92
CA LEU A 99 -1.31 -6.06 -17.00
C LEU A 99 -0.26 -4.95 -17.16
N HIS A 100 0.07 -4.27 -16.06
CA HIS A 100 1.05 -3.18 -16.06
C HIS A 100 1.55 -2.84 -14.65
N VAL A 101 2.64 -2.06 -14.58
CA VAL A 101 3.10 -1.42 -13.33
C VAL A 101 2.25 -0.19 -13.06
N VAL A 102 1.68 -0.12 -11.85
CA VAL A 102 0.96 1.06 -11.34
C VAL A 102 1.94 2.08 -10.79
N LYS A 103 2.84 1.62 -9.91
CA LYS A 103 3.85 2.47 -9.26
C LYS A 103 5.08 1.64 -8.92
N SER A 104 6.27 2.13 -9.24
CA SER A 104 7.53 1.52 -8.83
C SER A 104 8.28 2.46 -7.90
N GLY A 105 8.46 2.04 -6.65
CA GLY A 105 9.25 2.74 -5.65
C GLY A 105 10.60 2.07 -5.37
N LYS A 106 11.38 2.71 -4.47
CA LYS A 106 12.58 2.10 -3.88
C LYS A 106 12.24 0.85 -3.06
N GLU A 107 11.01 0.83 -2.55
CA GLU A 107 10.56 -0.04 -1.48
C GLU A 107 9.73 -1.21 -1.99
N ALA A 108 8.69 -0.91 -2.75
CA ALA A 108 7.84 -1.89 -3.39
C ALA A 108 7.53 -1.49 -4.84
N THR A 109 7.02 -2.46 -5.60
CA THR A 109 6.39 -2.20 -6.89
C THR A 109 4.95 -2.67 -6.82
N VAL A 110 4.02 -1.83 -7.24
CA VAL A 110 2.60 -2.15 -7.33
C VAL A 110 2.26 -2.46 -8.78
N PHE A 111 1.63 -3.61 -9.00
CA PHE A 111 1.17 -4.06 -10.31
C PHE A 111 -0.36 -4.10 -10.35
N CYS A 112 -0.91 -3.82 -11.53
CA CYS A 112 -2.29 -4.15 -11.85
C CYS A 112 -2.31 -5.55 -12.47
N CYS A 113 -3.15 -6.42 -11.93
CA CYS A 113 -3.32 -7.80 -12.34
C CYS A 113 -4.77 -8.02 -12.81
N SER A 114 -4.96 -8.90 -13.78
CA SER A 114 -6.28 -9.45 -14.05
C SER A 114 -6.66 -10.37 -12.90
N GLY A 115 -7.82 -10.14 -12.27
CA GLY A 115 -8.36 -11.04 -11.26
C GLY A 115 -8.89 -12.32 -11.90
N HIS A 116 -8.78 -13.43 -11.18
CA HIS A 116 -9.45 -14.67 -11.59
C HIS A 116 -10.97 -14.54 -11.34
N PRO A 117 -11.85 -15.09 -12.21
CA PRO A 117 -13.31 -14.98 -12.07
C PRO A 117 -13.84 -15.35 -10.68
N ASP A 118 -13.24 -16.35 -10.04
CA ASP A 118 -13.50 -16.77 -8.66
C ASP A 118 -13.39 -15.69 -7.58
N THR A 119 -12.65 -14.61 -7.86
CA THR A 119 -12.49 -13.45 -6.95
C THR A 119 -13.62 -12.45 -7.07
N GLY A 120 -14.44 -12.53 -8.13
CA GLY A 120 -15.48 -11.57 -8.46
C GLY A 120 -14.95 -10.21 -8.91
N ARG A 121 -13.65 -10.08 -9.21
CA ARG A 121 -13.00 -8.82 -9.57
C ARG A 121 -12.25 -8.96 -10.88
N GLN A 122 -12.45 -7.98 -11.74
CA GLN A 122 -11.75 -7.89 -13.03
C GLN A 122 -10.28 -7.47 -12.83
N TYR A 123 -10.04 -6.50 -11.94
CA TYR A 123 -8.71 -5.96 -11.66
C TYR A 123 -8.36 -6.09 -10.18
N LEU A 124 -7.10 -6.43 -9.92
CA LEU A 124 -6.51 -6.51 -8.58
C LEU A 124 -5.16 -5.80 -8.55
N ALA A 125 -4.79 -5.26 -7.40
CA ALA A 125 -3.48 -4.68 -7.18
C ALA A 125 -2.60 -5.66 -6.42
N VAL A 126 -1.36 -5.86 -6.86
CA VAL A 126 -0.35 -6.58 -6.06
C VAL A 126 0.82 -5.67 -5.75
N LYS A 127 1.06 -5.45 -4.45
CA LYS A 127 2.24 -4.76 -3.93
C LYS A 127 3.32 -5.79 -3.63
N VAL A 128 4.41 -5.76 -4.39
CA VAL A 128 5.57 -6.66 -4.22
C VAL A 128 6.74 -5.90 -3.59
N TYR A 129 7.14 -6.27 -2.38
CA TYR A 129 8.23 -5.61 -1.64
C TYR A 129 9.59 -6.05 -2.15
N ARG A 130 10.45 -5.09 -2.47
CA ARG A 130 11.79 -5.34 -3.01
C ARG A 130 12.74 -5.86 -1.92
N PRO A 131 13.60 -6.85 -2.20
CA PRO A 131 14.55 -7.38 -1.22
C PRO A 131 15.47 -6.35 -0.54
N ARG A 132 15.75 -5.22 -1.21
CA ARG A 132 16.58 -4.14 -0.68
C ARG A 132 15.94 -3.39 0.50
N MET A 133 14.61 -3.33 0.57
CA MET A 133 13.87 -2.85 1.76
C MET A 133 14.30 -3.58 3.02
N PHE A 134 14.50 -4.89 2.90
CA PHE A 134 14.78 -5.71 4.06
C PHE A 134 16.15 -5.42 4.67
N ARG A 135 16.98 -4.58 4.02
CA ARG A 135 18.24 -4.08 4.57
C ARG A 135 18.07 -2.86 5.45
N SER A 136 17.17 -1.91 5.13
CA SER A 136 16.85 -0.77 6.02
C SER A 136 16.12 -1.25 7.27
N LEU A 137 15.40 -2.37 7.16
CA LEU A 137 14.88 -3.08 8.33
C LEU A 137 15.97 -3.47 9.34
N LYS A 138 17.27 -3.50 9.02
CA LYS A 138 18.33 -3.71 10.03
C LYS A 138 18.55 -2.50 10.93
N ASN A 139 18.28 -1.29 10.43
CA ASN A 139 18.57 -0.02 11.13
C ASN A 139 17.33 0.55 11.83
N ASP A 140 16.11 0.24 11.37
CA ASP A 140 14.85 0.56 12.10
C ASP A 140 14.63 -0.31 13.35
N ALA A 141 15.70 -0.77 14.01
CA ALA A 141 15.58 -1.43 15.31
C ALA A 141 15.04 -0.44 16.36
N ASP A 142 15.31 0.86 16.18
CA ASP A 142 14.87 1.90 17.11
C ASP A 142 13.35 2.13 17.05
N TYR A 143 12.72 2.04 15.88
CA TYR A 143 11.25 2.04 15.74
C TYR A 143 10.61 0.72 16.23
N ARG A 144 11.40 -0.35 16.38
CA ARG A 144 10.93 -1.68 16.82
C ARG A 144 11.07 -1.93 18.31
N ASN A 145 11.85 -1.13 19.04
CA ASN A 145 12.04 -1.32 20.47
C ASN A 145 10.76 -1.05 21.28
N ASN A 146 9.72 -0.44 20.68
CA ASN A 146 8.40 -0.31 21.30
C ASN A 146 7.46 -1.50 21.08
N ARG A 147 7.83 -2.51 20.30
CA ARG A 147 6.97 -3.68 20.02
C ARG A 147 7.08 -4.78 21.08
N THR A 148 6.59 -4.51 22.28
CA THR A 148 6.34 -5.55 23.29
C THR A 148 4.98 -6.18 23.05
N GLN A 149 4.94 -7.40 22.52
CA GLN A 149 3.75 -8.25 22.67
C GLN A 149 3.57 -8.54 24.15
N ARG A 150 2.44 -8.11 24.71
CA ARG A 150 1.95 -8.55 26.02
C ARG A 150 0.99 -9.71 25.79
N ASP A 151 1.00 -10.68 26.69
CA ASP A 151 0.05 -11.79 26.68
C ASP A 151 -1.37 -11.31 27.05
N GLU A 152 -2.35 -12.22 26.93
CA GLU A 152 -3.77 -11.98 27.26
C GLU A 152 -4.02 -11.63 28.73
N GLN A 153 -2.99 -11.67 29.60
CA GLN A 153 -3.05 -11.25 31.00
C GLN A 153 -2.27 -9.95 31.27
N GLY A 154 -1.79 -9.25 30.23
CA GLY A 154 -1.17 -7.94 30.34
C GLY A 154 0.26 -7.94 30.91
N GLN A 155 0.92 -9.10 31.00
CA GLN A 155 2.30 -9.18 31.45
C GLN A 155 3.28 -9.04 30.28
N VAL A 156 4.39 -8.35 30.55
CA VAL A 156 5.48 -8.17 29.60
C VAL A 156 6.34 -9.44 29.65
N ALA A 157 6.35 -10.22 28.57
CA ALA A 157 7.17 -11.42 28.46
C ALA A 157 8.67 -11.05 28.43
N HIS A 158 9.27 -10.89 29.60
CA HIS A 158 10.72 -10.74 29.79
C HIS A 158 11.40 -12.10 29.97
N SER A 159 11.21 -13.03 29.04
CA SER A 159 11.99 -14.26 29.01
C SER A 159 12.34 -14.64 27.58
N GLU A 160 13.54 -14.24 27.15
CA GLU A 160 14.41 -14.92 26.16
C GLU A 160 15.41 -13.96 25.50
N ASN A 161 16.14 -13.19 26.33
CA ASN A 161 17.14 -12.24 25.84
C ASN A 161 18.50 -12.87 25.45
N ARG A 162 18.68 -14.20 25.54
CA ARG A 162 19.96 -14.87 25.19
C ARG A 162 19.96 -15.67 23.87
N LEU A 163 18.81 -16.13 23.39
CA LEU A 163 18.71 -16.95 22.15
C LEU A 163 18.45 -16.11 20.88
N ARG A 164 17.84 -14.92 21.03
CA ARG A 164 17.52 -14.01 19.91
C ARG A 164 18.73 -13.38 19.23
N GLY A 165 19.88 -13.29 19.91
CA GLY A 165 21.11 -12.70 19.36
C GLY A 165 21.72 -13.49 18.19
N VAL A 166 21.54 -14.82 18.21
CA VAL A 166 22.08 -15.72 17.18
C VAL A 166 21.12 -15.83 15.99
N ALA A 167 19.81 -15.93 16.24
CA ALA A 167 18.79 -15.90 15.20
C ALA A 167 18.71 -14.54 14.45
N ARG A 168 19.04 -13.42 15.12
CA ARG A 168 19.10 -12.07 14.53
C ARG A 168 20.07 -11.93 13.36
N LYS A 169 21.09 -12.80 13.26
CA LYS A 169 22.14 -12.75 12.22
C LYS A 169 21.99 -13.82 11.14
N THR A 170 21.05 -14.76 11.26
CA THR A 170 20.86 -15.84 10.28
C THR A 170 19.85 -15.43 9.20
N ALA A 171 20.02 -15.99 8.01
CA ALA A 171 19.08 -15.87 6.88
C ALA A 171 17.62 -16.13 7.29
N ARG A 172 17.39 -17.18 8.08
CA ARG A 172 16.06 -17.56 8.57
C ARG A 172 15.42 -16.51 9.48
N GLY A 173 16.18 -15.87 10.37
CA GLY A 173 15.65 -14.80 11.22
C GLY A 173 15.37 -13.50 10.47
N HIS A 174 16.08 -13.27 9.35
CA HIS A 174 15.82 -12.14 8.46
C HIS A 174 14.52 -12.35 7.67
N ALA A 175 14.32 -13.52 7.06
CA ALA A 175 13.10 -13.89 6.36
C ALA A 175 11.86 -13.83 7.28
N ALA A 176 11.96 -14.33 8.52
CA ALA A 176 10.87 -14.29 9.49
C ALA A 176 10.45 -12.85 9.87
N ARG A 177 11.40 -11.90 9.95
CA ARG A 177 11.09 -10.48 10.22
C ARG A 177 10.41 -9.78 9.06
N VAL A 178 10.82 -10.10 7.84
CA VAL A 178 10.17 -9.59 6.63
C VAL A 178 8.73 -10.07 6.57
N GLN A 179 8.52 -11.37 6.79
CA GLN A 179 7.19 -11.97 6.81
C GLN A 179 6.29 -11.31 7.86
N SER A 180 6.79 -11.17 9.10
CA SER A 180 6.04 -10.52 10.19
C SER A 180 5.68 -9.06 9.89
N TRP A 181 6.50 -8.35 9.11
CA TRP A 181 6.19 -6.96 8.75
C TRP A 181 5.12 -6.87 7.66
N ILE A 182 5.18 -7.75 6.66
CA ILE A 182 4.15 -7.83 5.60
C ILE A 182 2.81 -8.29 6.18
N GLU A 183 2.87 -9.28 7.08
CA GLU A 183 1.71 -9.73 7.85
C GLU A 183 1.11 -8.59 8.67
N TYR A 184 1.93 -7.80 9.36
CA TYR A 184 1.43 -6.63 10.10
C TYR A 184 0.75 -5.59 9.20
N GLU A 185 1.31 -5.29 8.02
CA GLU A 185 0.68 -4.37 7.07
C GLU A 185 -0.65 -4.92 6.55
N PHE A 186 -0.68 -6.21 6.18
CA PHE A 186 -1.90 -6.91 5.76
C PHE A 186 -2.98 -6.90 6.85
N ASP A 187 -2.63 -7.28 8.07
CA ASP A 187 -3.54 -7.34 9.22
C ASP A 187 -4.06 -5.95 9.59
N THR A 188 -3.22 -4.93 9.50
CA THR A 188 -3.63 -3.54 9.71
C THR A 188 -4.63 -3.12 8.64
N GLN A 189 -4.33 -3.32 7.36
CA GLN A 189 -5.24 -2.98 6.28
C GLN A 189 -6.57 -3.77 6.39
N LEU A 190 -6.52 -5.05 6.79
CA LEU A 190 -7.70 -5.89 6.95
C LEU A 190 -8.58 -5.41 8.09
N ARG A 191 -7.97 -5.09 9.24
CA ARG A 191 -8.67 -4.52 10.39
C ARG A 191 -9.39 -3.23 10.02
N LEU A 192 -8.70 -2.32 9.34
CA LEU A 192 -9.24 -1.02 8.96
C LEU A 192 -10.35 -1.16 7.91
N PHE A 193 -10.18 -2.05 6.94
CA PHE A 193 -11.24 -2.39 5.99
C PHE A 193 -12.50 -2.92 6.71
N GLN A 194 -12.33 -3.83 7.67
CA GLN A 194 -13.45 -4.38 8.47
C GLN A 194 -14.13 -3.33 9.35
N ALA A 195 -13.39 -2.30 9.77
CA ALA A 195 -13.90 -1.14 10.49
C ALA A 195 -14.66 -0.14 9.60
N GLY A 196 -14.67 -0.33 8.28
CA GLY A 196 -15.32 0.56 7.33
C GLY A 196 -14.46 1.74 6.88
N VAL A 197 -13.15 1.74 7.17
CA VAL A 197 -12.22 2.73 6.63
C VAL A 197 -12.10 2.55 5.13
N HIS A 198 -12.08 3.63 4.37
CA HIS A 198 -11.88 3.61 2.91
C HIS A 198 -10.43 3.24 2.57
N VAL A 199 -10.16 1.92 2.53
CA VAL A 199 -8.88 1.33 2.13
C VAL A 199 -9.13 0.25 1.08
N PRO A 200 -8.15 -0.10 0.23
CA PRO A 200 -8.28 -1.25 -0.64
C PRO A 200 -8.46 -2.50 0.20
N ARG A 201 -9.52 -3.29 -0.07
CA ARG A 201 -9.73 -4.54 0.65
C ARG A 201 -8.53 -5.46 0.40
N PRO A 202 -7.83 -5.93 1.44
CA PRO A 202 -6.80 -6.92 1.28
C PRO A 202 -7.43 -8.30 1.05
N LEU A 203 -6.86 -9.08 0.13
CA LEU A 203 -7.34 -10.41 -0.26
C LEU A 203 -6.42 -11.51 0.25
N ALA A 204 -5.12 -11.36 0.02
CA ALA A 204 -4.12 -12.35 0.39
C ALA A 204 -2.74 -11.71 0.53
N TYR A 205 -1.83 -12.38 1.23
CA TYR A 205 -0.40 -12.11 1.16
C TYR A 205 0.35 -13.43 0.94
N VAL A 206 1.39 -13.40 0.11
CA VAL A 206 2.26 -14.57 -0.12
C VAL A 206 3.71 -14.11 -0.25
N GLY A 207 4.58 -14.70 0.55
CA GLY A 207 6.00 -14.32 0.62
C GLY A 207 6.15 -12.81 0.81
N ASN A 208 6.68 -12.14 -0.21
CA ASN A 208 6.90 -10.69 -0.21
C ASN A 208 5.83 -9.88 -0.99
N ALA A 209 4.63 -10.42 -1.19
CA ALA A 209 3.55 -9.79 -1.95
C ALA A 209 2.26 -9.66 -1.15
N VAL A 210 1.55 -8.55 -1.33
CA VAL A 210 0.19 -8.32 -0.80
C VAL A 210 -0.75 -8.03 -1.96
N LEU A 211 -1.80 -8.85 -2.08
CA LEU A 211 -2.89 -8.73 -3.06
C LEU A 211 -4.07 -8.01 -2.41
N MET A 212 -4.58 -6.98 -3.08
CA MET A 212 -5.68 -6.14 -2.60
C MET A 212 -6.53 -5.62 -3.77
N ASP A 213 -7.64 -4.96 -3.45
CA ASP A 213 -8.48 -4.31 -4.45
C ASP A 213 -7.71 -3.29 -5.26
N TYR A 214 -7.97 -3.27 -6.57
CA TYR A 214 -7.45 -2.24 -7.45
C TYR A 214 -8.38 -1.03 -7.40
N VAL A 215 -7.81 0.15 -7.14
CA VAL A 215 -8.54 1.43 -7.19
C VAL A 215 -8.23 2.10 -8.53
N GLY A 216 -9.23 2.18 -9.39
CA GLY A 216 -9.07 2.64 -10.77
C GLY A 216 -9.91 1.82 -11.75
N SER A 217 -9.57 1.92 -13.02
CA SER A 217 -10.15 1.14 -14.12
C SER A 217 -9.06 0.63 -15.05
N GLU A 218 -9.43 -0.10 -16.11
CA GLU A 218 -8.48 -0.64 -17.07
C GLU A 218 -7.54 0.45 -17.61
N GLY A 219 -6.23 0.26 -17.41
CA GLY A 219 -5.20 1.18 -17.87
C GLY A 219 -5.20 2.56 -17.19
N ASN A 220 -6.09 2.80 -16.23
CA ASN A 220 -6.22 4.09 -15.54
C ASN A 220 -6.29 3.88 -14.04
N ALA A 221 -5.11 3.79 -13.41
CA ALA A 221 -4.99 3.74 -11.96
C ALA A 221 -5.50 5.04 -11.33
N ALA A 222 -6.11 4.95 -10.16
CA ALA A 222 -6.51 6.13 -9.42
C ALA A 222 -5.30 7.04 -9.16
N PRO A 223 -5.37 8.34 -9.49
CA PRO A 223 -4.31 9.29 -9.19
C PRO A 223 -4.14 9.45 -7.67
N LEU A 224 -2.93 9.86 -7.27
CA LEU A 224 -2.71 10.35 -5.92
C LEU A 224 -3.49 11.66 -5.73
N LEU A 225 -4.05 11.87 -4.54
CA LEU A 225 -4.78 13.08 -4.18
C LEU A 225 -3.94 14.35 -4.39
N ARG A 226 -2.62 14.25 -4.24
CA ARG A 226 -1.66 15.31 -4.60
C ARG A 226 -1.83 15.84 -6.02
N ASP A 227 -2.02 14.94 -6.97
CA ASP A 227 -1.99 15.20 -8.39
C ASP A 227 -3.38 15.60 -8.94
N VAL A 228 -4.38 15.66 -8.06
CA VAL A 228 -5.76 16.02 -8.40
C VAL A 228 -6.06 17.46 -8.00
N ARG A 229 -6.80 18.16 -8.86
CA ARG A 229 -7.46 19.42 -8.53
C ARG A 229 -8.92 19.12 -8.20
N LEU A 230 -9.29 19.27 -6.94
CA LEU A 230 -10.66 19.08 -6.48
C LEU A 230 -11.56 20.23 -6.95
N ALA A 231 -12.80 19.91 -7.32
CA ALA A 231 -13.83 20.91 -7.50
C ALA A 231 -14.29 21.44 -6.13
N GLU A 232 -14.75 22.69 -6.07
CA GLU A 232 -15.15 23.36 -4.82
C GLU A 232 -16.18 22.54 -4.01
N HIS A 233 -17.15 21.93 -4.69
CA HIS A 233 -18.19 21.12 -4.06
C HIS A 233 -17.68 19.79 -3.48
N GLU A 234 -16.48 19.32 -3.87
CA GLU A 234 -15.88 18.09 -3.35
C GLU A 234 -15.02 18.32 -2.10
N VAL A 235 -14.52 19.55 -1.90
CA VAL A 235 -13.52 19.88 -0.88
C VAL A 235 -13.99 19.49 0.52
N GLN A 236 -15.16 19.99 0.94
CA GLN A 236 -15.71 19.72 2.27
C GLN A 236 -16.10 18.23 2.46
N PRO A 237 -16.86 17.59 1.54
CA PRO A 237 -17.20 16.17 1.67
C PRO A 237 -15.97 15.23 1.75
N LEU A 238 -14.93 15.48 0.96
CA LEU A 238 -13.72 14.64 0.99
C LEU A 238 -12.89 14.86 2.25
N PHE A 239 -12.82 16.11 2.76
CA PHE A 239 -12.19 16.38 4.04
C PHE A 239 -12.90 15.65 5.18
N ASP A 240 -14.23 15.74 5.25
CA ASP A 240 -15.02 15.09 6.30
C ASP A 240 -14.89 13.57 6.25
N ARG A 241 -14.85 13.00 5.05
CA ARG A 241 -14.61 11.56 4.85
C ARG A 241 -13.23 11.15 5.35
N LEU A 242 -12.16 11.88 4.97
CA LEU A 242 -10.81 11.58 5.45
C LEU A 242 -10.69 11.71 6.97
N LEU A 243 -11.34 12.71 7.56
CA LEU A 243 -11.33 12.89 9.00
C LEU A 243 -12.05 11.72 9.71
N ALA A 244 -13.17 11.26 9.16
CA ALA A 244 -13.88 10.08 9.65
C ALA A 244 -13.03 8.80 9.52
N ASP A 245 -12.32 8.62 8.40
CA ASP A 245 -11.40 7.49 8.20
C ASP A 245 -10.24 7.53 9.21
N ILE A 246 -9.67 8.70 9.48
CA ILE A 246 -8.61 8.90 10.49
C ILE A 246 -9.14 8.57 11.89
N GLU A 247 -10.35 9.01 12.21
CA GLU A 247 -11.01 8.72 13.48
C GLU A 247 -11.27 7.22 13.64
N LEU A 248 -11.76 6.53 12.59
CA LEU A 248 -11.94 5.08 12.60
C LEU A 248 -10.61 4.34 12.75
N CYS A 249 -9.53 4.81 12.11
CA CYS A 249 -8.20 4.24 12.34
C CYS A 249 -7.83 4.30 13.83
N LEU A 250 -7.99 5.47 14.45
CA LEU A 250 -7.69 5.70 15.85
C LEU A 250 -8.55 4.80 16.77
N ALA A 251 -9.86 4.75 16.52
CA ALA A 251 -10.82 3.93 17.27
C ALA A 251 -10.47 2.43 17.22
N HIS A 252 -9.84 1.98 16.13
CA HIS A 252 -9.38 0.60 15.94
C HIS A 252 -7.90 0.39 16.29
N GLY A 253 -7.33 1.31 17.06
CA GLY A 253 -6.01 1.22 17.66
C GLY A 253 -4.88 1.37 16.65
N ARG A 254 -5.08 2.14 15.58
CA ARG A 254 -4.10 2.35 14.51
C ARG A 254 -3.93 3.82 14.19
N ILE A 255 -2.68 4.24 14.08
CA ILE A 255 -2.29 5.53 13.51
C ILE A 255 -1.51 5.21 12.23
N HIS A 256 -1.78 5.94 11.15
CA HIS A 256 -1.17 5.66 9.85
C HIS A 256 0.35 5.85 9.87
N GLY A 257 0.85 6.88 10.56
CA GLY A 257 2.29 7.10 10.77
C GLY A 257 3.03 7.73 9.58
N ASP A 258 2.35 7.95 8.46
CA ASP A 258 2.85 8.72 7.32
C ASP A 258 1.71 9.23 6.42
N LEU A 259 0.57 9.61 7.00
CA LEU A 259 -0.58 10.04 6.19
C LEU A 259 -0.31 11.40 5.56
N SER A 260 -0.55 11.51 4.26
CA SER A 260 -0.46 12.72 3.46
C SER A 260 -1.16 12.51 2.12
N GLU A 261 -1.25 13.56 1.30
CA GLU A 261 -1.81 13.49 -0.06
C GLU A 261 -1.06 12.55 -1.02
N TYR A 262 0.13 12.07 -0.62
CA TYR A 262 0.92 11.07 -1.35
C TYR A 262 0.50 9.63 -1.08
N ASN A 263 -0.27 9.40 0.00
CA ASN A 263 -0.77 8.10 0.47
C ASN A 263 -2.31 8.05 0.47
N ILE A 264 -2.94 8.95 -0.28
CA ILE A 264 -4.38 8.96 -0.53
C ILE A 264 -4.59 8.92 -2.03
N LEU A 265 -5.40 7.96 -2.49
CA LEU A 265 -5.89 7.88 -3.86
C LEU A 265 -7.19 8.67 -3.99
N TYR A 266 -7.42 9.28 -5.15
CA TYR A 266 -8.70 9.87 -5.51
C TYR A 266 -9.27 9.14 -6.73
N TRP A 267 -10.53 8.73 -6.66
CA TRP A 267 -11.21 8.09 -7.78
C TRP A 267 -12.70 8.42 -7.77
N GLN A 268 -13.20 9.00 -8.87
CA GLN A 268 -14.64 9.24 -9.09
C GLN A 268 -15.34 9.97 -7.93
N GLY A 269 -14.73 11.03 -7.40
CA GLY A 269 -15.33 11.82 -6.31
C GLY A 269 -15.18 11.18 -4.92
N ASP A 270 -14.31 10.19 -4.77
CA ASP A 270 -14.04 9.51 -3.51
C ASP A 270 -12.54 9.38 -3.23
N VAL A 271 -12.18 9.13 -1.96
CA VAL A 271 -10.81 8.93 -1.48
C VAL A 271 -10.58 7.51 -0.99
N THR A 272 -9.33 7.07 -1.06
CA THR A 272 -8.92 5.78 -0.49
C THR A 272 -7.52 5.88 0.09
N ILE A 273 -7.35 5.56 1.38
CA ILE A 273 -6.08 5.58 2.07
C ILE A 273 -5.28 4.31 1.74
N ILE A 274 -3.99 4.47 1.46
CA ILE A 274 -3.08 3.38 1.09
C ILE A 274 -1.77 3.45 1.87
N ASP A 275 -1.03 2.33 1.87
CA ASP A 275 0.34 2.22 2.39
C ASP A 275 0.47 2.30 3.93
N PHE A 276 0.12 1.20 4.60
CA PHE A 276 0.19 1.06 6.07
C PHE A 276 1.54 0.52 6.57
N ALA A 277 2.59 0.61 5.74
CA ALA A 277 3.95 0.17 6.04
C ALA A 277 4.53 0.76 7.34
N GLN A 278 4.13 2.00 7.67
CA GLN A 278 4.59 2.78 8.82
C GLN A 278 3.52 2.93 9.91
N ALA A 279 2.42 2.16 9.83
CA ALA A 279 1.36 2.24 10.82
C ALA A 279 1.87 1.85 12.21
N VAL A 280 1.35 2.53 13.23
CA VAL A 280 1.71 2.31 14.64
C VAL A 280 0.47 1.99 15.47
N ASP A 281 0.67 1.20 16.51
CA ASP A 281 -0.36 0.86 17.49
C ASP A 281 -0.53 2.03 18.50
N THR A 282 -1.77 2.32 18.88
CA THR A 282 -2.08 3.36 19.87
C THR A 282 -1.68 2.99 21.29
N ILE A 283 -1.40 1.71 21.56
CA ILE A 283 -0.97 1.20 22.87
C ILE A 283 0.45 1.67 23.23
N HIS A 284 1.24 2.13 22.26
CA HIS A 284 2.60 2.58 22.51
C HIS A 284 2.65 3.98 23.14
N ASP A 285 3.59 4.17 24.07
CA ASP A 285 3.84 5.46 24.69
C ASP A 285 4.25 6.50 23.61
N GLU A 286 3.82 7.75 23.80
CA GLU A 286 4.22 8.93 23.01
C GLU A 286 3.87 8.91 21.50
N VAL A 287 2.77 8.26 21.10
CA VAL A 287 2.34 8.25 19.68
C VAL A 287 1.40 9.40 19.27
N PHE A 288 0.94 10.23 20.21
CA PHE A 288 0.11 11.41 19.90
C PHE A 288 0.76 12.36 18.88
N PRO A 289 2.05 12.72 18.96
CA PRO A 289 2.68 13.60 17.96
C PRO A 289 2.65 13.02 16.53
N ILE A 290 2.68 11.69 16.40
CA ILE A 290 2.56 11.00 15.11
C ILE A 290 1.15 11.19 14.55
N PHE A 291 0.13 10.97 15.39
CA PHE A 291 -1.28 11.17 15.04
C PHE A 291 -1.58 12.64 14.68
N ALA A 292 -1.15 13.58 15.52
CA ALA A 292 -1.34 15.01 15.30
C ALA A 292 -0.70 15.47 13.98
N ARG A 293 0.48 14.94 13.64
CA ARG A 293 1.13 15.21 12.34
C ARG A 293 0.33 14.66 11.16
N ASP A 294 -0.25 13.47 11.26
CA ASP A 294 -1.10 12.91 10.21
C ASP A 294 -2.33 13.80 9.97
N VAL A 295 -3.02 14.23 11.03
CA VAL A 295 -4.15 15.18 10.96
C VAL A 295 -3.73 16.52 10.36
N ALA A 296 -2.58 17.07 10.78
CA ALA A 296 -2.06 18.33 10.29
C ALA A 296 -1.74 18.32 8.80
N ARG A 297 -1.15 17.23 8.29
CA ARG A 297 -0.85 17.08 6.86
C ARG A 297 -2.12 17.04 6.01
N VAL A 298 -3.17 16.37 6.49
CA VAL A 298 -4.48 16.38 5.83
C VAL A 298 -5.08 17.78 5.85
N CYS A 299 -5.13 18.45 7.00
CA CYS A 299 -5.64 19.83 7.08
C CYS A 299 -4.87 20.78 6.15
N GLN A 300 -3.53 20.69 6.12
CA GLN A 300 -2.65 21.50 5.28
C GLN A 300 -2.95 21.31 3.78
N TYR A 301 -3.24 20.07 3.35
CA TYR A 301 -3.65 19.82 1.98
C TYR A 301 -4.93 20.59 1.63
N PHE A 302 -5.93 20.61 2.51
CA PHE A 302 -7.22 21.26 2.24
C PHE A 302 -7.19 22.80 2.38
N THR A 303 -6.22 23.36 3.10
CA THR A 303 -6.02 24.82 3.18
C THR A 303 -5.81 25.46 1.80
N ARG A 304 -5.21 24.73 0.84
CA ARG A 304 -5.02 25.23 -0.54
C ARG A 304 -6.32 25.45 -1.31
N TYR A 305 -7.44 24.92 -0.80
CA TYR A 305 -8.78 25.09 -1.34
C TYR A 305 -9.64 26.04 -0.50
N GLY A 306 -9.04 26.79 0.44
CA GLY A 306 -9.75 27.72 1.32
C GLY A 306 -10.42 27.06 2.53
N LEU A 307 -10.20 25.77 2.76
CA LEU A 307 -10.72 25.07 3.94
C LEU A 307 -9.70 25.14 5.09
N GLU A 308 -9.86 26.15 5.95
CA GLU A 308 -9.04 26.32 7.15
C GLU A 308 -9.63 25.56 8.35
N ARG A 309 -8.75 24.83 9.04
CA ARG A 309 -9.06 24.01 10.21
C ARG A 309 -7.92 24.08 11.21
N ASP A 310 -8.25 24.16 12.48
CA ASP A 310 -7.28 24.04 13.56
C ASP A 310 -6.92 22.56 13.74
N ALA A 311 -5.81 22.16 13.10
CA ALA A 311 -5.37 20.77 13.08
C ALA A 311 -4.99 20.25 14.48
N GLU A 312 -4.44 21.11 15.34
CA GLU A 312 -4.03 20.74 16.69
C GLU A 312 -5.25 20.48 17.56
N GLN A 313 -6.22 21.40 17.52
CA GLN A 313 -7.49 21.24 18.22
C GLN A 313 -8.25 20.00 17.71
N LEU A 314 -8.32 19.78 16.39
CA LEU A 314 -8.95 18.59 15.81
C LEU A 314 -8.28 17.30 16.28
N ALA A 315 -6.94 17.24 16.24
CA ALA A 315 -6.19 16.07 16.69
C ALA A 315 -6.45 15.79 18.18
N ALA A 316 -6.39 16.82 19.03
CA ALA A 316 -6.64 16.65 20.45
C ALA A 316 -8.08 16.20 20.74
N GLN A 317 -9.08 16.75 20.05
CA GLN A 317 -10.48 16.34 20.20
C GLN A 317 -10.70 14.87 19.81
N LEU A 318 -10.16 14.44 18.66
CA LEU A 318 -10.24 13.04 18.22
C LEU A 318 -9.53 12.12 19.20
N TRP A 319 -8.34 12.51 19.68
CA TRP A 319 -7.55 11.74 20.64
C TRP A 319 -8.31 11.54 21.96
N THR A 320 -8.77 12.63 22.58
CA THR A 320 -9.51 12.59 23.84
C THR A 320 -10.77 11.72 23.75
N ARG A 321 -11.47 11.76 22.62
CA ARG A 321 -12.70 10.98 22.40
C ARG A 321 -12.47 9.47 22.46
N HIS A 322 -11.34 8.98 21.96
CA HIS A 322 -11.07 7.54 21.80
C HIS A 322 -10.08 6.96 22.81
N LEU A 323 -9.10 7.76 23.25
CA LEU A 323 -8.00 7.31 24.11
C LEU A 323 -7.98 8.01 25.48
N GLY A 324 -8.88 8.99 25.71
CA GLY A 324 -8.95 9.75 26.95
C GLY A 324 -7.89 10.85 27.08
N GLY A 325 -7.80 11.44 28.28
CA GLY A 325 -7.01 12.67 28.53
C GLY A 325 -7.83 13.94 28.25
N ARG A 326 -7.51 15.06 28.93
CA ARG A 326 -8.21 16.34 28.67
C ARG A 326 -7.55 17.03 27.48
N VAL A 327 -8.35 17.70 26.65
CA VAL A 327 -7.85 18.43 25.47
C VAL A 327 -6.83 19.49 25.89
N GLU A 328 -7.06 20.14 27.04
CA GLU A 328 -6.18 21.17 27.61
C GLU A 328 -4.85 20.62 28.14
N ASP A 329 -4.75 19.29 28.35
CA ASP A 329 -3.49 18.64 28.74
C ASP A 329 -2.68 18.19 27.52
N ILE A 330 -3.28 18.26 26.32
CA ILE A 330 -2.72 17.78 25.04
C ILE A 330 -2.30 18.94 24.14
N VAL A 331 -3.12 20.01 24.12
CA VAL A 331 -2.84 21.27 23.43
C VAL A 331 -2.11 22.18 24.42
N LEU A 332 -0.90 22.64 24.06
CA LEU A 332 -0.07 23.53 24.90
C LEU A 332 -0.32 25.01 24.63
#